data_AF-A0A7S1JCR6-F1
#
_entry.id   AF-A0A7S1JCR6-F1
#
_cell.length_a   1.000
_cell.length_b   1.000
_cell.length_c   1.000
_cell.angle_alpha   90.00
_cell.angle_beta   90.00
_cell.angle_gamma   90.00
#
_symmetry.space_group_name_H-M   'P 1'
#
loop_
_entity.id
_entity.type
_entity.pdbx_description
1 polymer ?
#
loop_
_entity_poly.entity_id
_entity_poly.type
_entity_poly.pdbx_seq_one_letter_code
_entity_poly.pdbx_strand_id
1 'polypeptide(L)'
;MSSLYSNEETRLKSFRTWPHTTSKTATPAKLAAAGFFHNPTSENLDRCTCFMCGTSLVSWDVTDIPLDEHRKHSKHCEFLLQLTRYNMTQISLCADDPEEEQDSAFIKVTRSIIDEALKRSTPPQPGTESGRRTQLRSGVVKELLFGSAF
;
A
#
# COMPACT_ATOMS: atom_id res chain seq x y z
N MET A 1 0.29 -10.54 6.87
CA MET A 1 1.44 -9.79 6.32
C MET A 1 2.13 -10.66 5.29
N SER A 2 2.34 -10.15 4.07
CA SER A 2 3.13 -10.85 3.03
C SER A 2 4.55 -10.30 3.03
N SER A 3 5.51 -11.05 3.56
CA SER A 3 6.92 -10.62 3.67
C SER A 3 7.59 -10.41 2.31
N LEU A 4 7.08 -11.05 1.25
CA LEU A 4 7.58 -10.87 -0.12
C LEU A 4 7.44 -9.42 -0.62
N TYR A 5 6.39 -8.72 -0.18
CA TYR A 5 6.04 -7.38 -0.64
C TYR A 5 6.35 -6.30 0.39
N SER A 6 7.19 -6.60 1.39
CA SER A 6 7.66 -5.61 2.37
C SER A 6 8.45 -4.49 1.67
N ASN A 7 9.26 -4.84 0.68
CA ASN A 7 10.04 -3.91 -0.14
C ASN A 7 9.15 -3.22 -1.20
N GLU A 8 9.23 -1.88 -1.27
CA GLU A 8 8.49 -1.07 -2.25
C GLU A 8 8.83 -1.39 -3.70
N GLU A 9 10.11 -1.63 -4.00
CA GLU A 9 10.57 -2.00 -5.34
C GLU A 9 9.95 -3.32 -5.80
N THR A 10 9.84 -4.31 -4.90
CA THR A 10 9.15 -5.57 -5.21
C THR A 10 7.66 -5.35 -5.47
N ARG A 11 7.02 -4.44 -4.71
CA ARG A 11 5.63 -4.05 -4.99
C ARG A 11 5.51 -3.38 -6.35
N LEU A 12 6.38 -2.43 -6.68
CA LEU A 12 6.38 -1.76 -7.98
C LEU A 12 6.55 -2.75 -9.14
N LYS A 13 7.48 -3.71 -9.00
CA LYS A 13 7.73 -4.76 -10.00
C LYS A 13 6.55 -5.72 -10.23
N SER A 14 5.55 -5.73 -9.34
CA SER A 14 4.35 -6.56 -9.51
C SER A 14 3.38 -6.02 -10.57
N PHE A 15 3.40 -4.72 -10.88
CA PHE A 15 2.47 -4.04 -11.79
C PHE A 15 2.76 -4.28 -13.29
N ARG A 16 3.09 -5.51 -13.67
CA ARG A 16 3.48 -5.86 -15.06
C ARG A 16 2.34 -5.72 -16.06
N THR A 17 1.11 -5.97 -15.60
CA THR A 17 -0.11 -5.99 -16.42
C THR A 17 -1.14 -4.99 -15.91
N TRP A 18 -0.68 -3.88 -15.33
CA TRP A 18 -1.57 -2.84 -14.81
C TRP A 18 -2.38 -2.19 -15.95
N PRO A 19 -3.73 -2.22 -15.91
CA PRO A 19 -4.55 -1.79 -17.04
C PRO A 19 -4.70 -0.26 -17.14
N HIS A 20 -4.53 0.48 -16.04
CA HIS A 20 -4.82 1.93 -15.98
C HIS A 20 -3.59 2.78 -16.30
N THR A 21 -3.06 2.67 -17.52
CA THR A 21 -1.83 3.36 -17.95
C THR A 21 -1.97 4.87 -18.13
N THR A 22 -3.20 5.36 -18.31
CA THR A 22 -3.50 6.79 -18.50
C THR A 22 -3.80 7.52 -17.19
N SER A 23 -4.02 6.79 -16.09
CA SER A 23 -4.27 7.39 -14.78
C SER A 23 -3.01 8.09 -14.26
N LYS A 24 -3.16 9.35 -13.81
CA LYS A 24 -2.07 10.12 -13.19
C LYS A 24 -2.00 9.93 -11.68
N THR A 25 -3.07 9.44 -11.05
CA THR A 25 -3.18 9.29 -9.60
C THR A 25 -2.95 7.85 -9.16
N ALA A 26 -3.58 6.88 -9.83
CA ALA A 26 -3.45 5.45 -9.57
C ALA A 26 -2.34 4.83 -10.46
N THR A 27 -1.15 5.43 -10.45
CA THR A 27 0.02 4.89 -11.14
C THR A 27 0.65 3.74 -10.32
N PRO A 28 1.36 2.79 -10.97
CA PRO A 28 2.10 1.75 -10.27
C PRO A 28 3.02 2.26 -9.15
N ALA A 29 3.69 3.39 -9.37
CA ALA A 29 4.56 4.01 -8.37
C ALA A 29 3.78 4.50 -7.15
N LYS A 30 2.68 5.22 -7.36
CA LYS A 30 1.83 5.74 -6.27
C LYS A 30 1.12 4.61 -5.51
N LEU A 31 0.67 3.56 -6.21
CA LEU A 31 0.09 2.37 -5.59
C LEU A 31 1.12 1.61 -4.74
N ALA A 32 2.34 1.39 -5.26
CA ALA A 32 3.42 0.76 -4.52
C ALA A 32 3.82 1.55 -3.28
N ALA A 33 3.96 2.88 -3.39
CA ALA A 33 4.25 3.78 -2.28
C ALA A 33 3.13 3.77 -1.22
N ALA A 34 1.86 3.68 -1.63
CA ALA A 34 0.73 3.53 -0.72
C ALA A 34 0.62 2.12 -0.08
N GLY A 35 1.57 1.23 -0.34
CA GLY A 35 1.65 -0.10 0.27
C GLY A 35 0.95 -1.21 -0.52
N PHE A 36 0.51 -0.96 -1.75
CA PHE A 36 -0.15 -1.95 -2.59
C PHE A 36 0.82 -2.68 -3.53
N PHE A 37 0.55 -3.97 -3.77
CA PHE A 37 1.10 -4.72 -4.90
C PHE A 37 -0.04 -5.16 -5.81
N HIS A 38 0.24 -5.33 -7.10
CA HIS A 38 -0.70 -5.84 -8.09
C HIS A 38 -0.86 -7.35 -7.95
N ASN A 39 -2.10 -7.81 -7.78
CA ASN A 39 -2.43 -9.22 -7.68
C ASN A 39 -3.75 -9.51 -8.39
N PRO A 40 -3.74 -9.41 -9.74
CA PRO A 40 -4.92 -9.57 -10.56
C PRO A 40 -5.52 -10.97 -10.41
N THR A 41 -6.82 -11.05 -10.65
CA THR A 41 -7.58 -12.29 -10.74
C THR A 41 -8.26 -12.33 -12.10
N SER A 42 -8.85 -13.47 -12.48
CA SER A 42 -9.63 -13.58 -13.73
C SER A 42 -10.81 -12.60 -13.78
N GLU A 43 -11.37 -12.25 -12.61
CA GLU A 43 -12.52 -11.35 -12.50
C GLU A 43 -12.13 -9.88 -12.32
N ASN A 44 -10.96 -9.64 -11.71
CA ASN A 44 -10.51 -8.29 -11.35
C ASN A 44 -9.05 -8.10 -11.79
N LEU A 45 -8.86 -7.50 -12.97
CA LEU A 45 -7.55 -7.27 -13.57
C LEU A 45 -6.78 -6.12 -12.94
N ASP A 46 -7.47 -5.20 -12.27
CA ASP A 46 -6.88 -4.05 -11.57
C ASP A 46 -6.80 -4.26 -10.05
N ARG A 47 -6.89 -5.51 -9.60
CA ARG A 47 -6.84 -5.82 -8.16
C ARG A 47 -5.47 -5.51 -7.57
N CYS A 48 -5.47 -4.70 -6.51
CA CYS A 48 -4.30 -4.34 -5.73
C CYS A 48 -4.48 -4.72 -4.26
N THR A 49 -3.44 -5.23 -3.61
CA THR A 49 -3.52 -5.68 -2.20
C THR A 49 -2.42 -5.06 -1.36
N CYS A 50 -2.77 -4.62 -0.16
CA CYS A 50 -1.78 -4.10 0.77
C CYS A 50 -0.91 -5.23 1.33
N PHE A 51 0.43 -5.06 1.32
CA PHE A 51 1.35 -6.06 1.88
C PHE A 51 1.21 -6.26 3.40
N MET A 52 0.79 -5.20 4.10
CA MET A 52 0.72 -5.15 5.56
C MET A 52 -0.62 -5.67 6.08
N CYS A 53 -1.71 -4.95 5.79
CA CYS A 53 -3.04 -5.27 6.29
C CYS A 53 -3.78 -6.31 5.44
N GLY A 54 -3.34 -6.59 4.21
CA GLY A 54 -3.98 -7.55 3.32
C GLY A 54 -5.30 -7.08 2.68
N THR A 55 -5.74 -5.85 2.92
CA THR A 55 -6.93 -5.29 2.23
C THR A 55 -6.68 -5.24 0.73
N SER A 56 -7.62 -5.76 -0.05
CA SER A 56 -7.60 -5.73 -1.52
C SER A 56 -8.61 -4.71 -2.05
N LEU A 57 -8.19 -3.88 -2.99
CA LEU A 57 -9.05 -2.92 -3.70
C LEU A 57 -9.07 -3.26 -5.20
N VAL A 58 -10.21 -3.02 -5.83
CA VAL A 58 -10.51 -3.26 -7.25
C VAL A 58 -11.27 -2.05 -7.80
N SER A 59 -11.47 -2.01 -9.12
CA SER A 59 -12.24 -0.96 -9.79
C SER A 59 -11.67 0.44 -9.53
N TRP A 60 -10.37 0.59 -9.79
CA TRP A 60 -9.65 1.85 -9.63
C TRP A 60 -10.07 2.88 -10.67
N ASP A 61 -10.38 4.09 -10.21
CA ASP A 61 -10.73 5.22 -11.05
C ASP A 61 -9.53 6.14 -11.35
N VAL A 62 -9.63 6.97 -12.39
CA VAL A 62 -8.62 7.99 -12.74
C VAL A 62 -8.50 9.11 -11.70
N THR A 63 -9.48 9.23 -10.81
CA THR A 63 -9.51 10.20 -9.70
C THR A 63 -9.10 9.59 -8.37
N ASP A 64 -8.97 8.26 -8.27
CA ASP A 64 -8.64 7.59 -7.02
C ASP A 64 -7.21 7.93 -6.58
N ILE A 65 -7.07 8.36 -5.32
CA ILE A 65 -5.78 8.57 -4.68
C ILE A 65 -5.46 7.32 -3.85
N PRO A 66 -4.41 6.54 -4.19
CA PRO A 66 -4.11 5.26 -3.53
C PRO A 66 -4.05 5.30 -2.01
N LEU A 67 -3.44 6.34 -1.43
CA LEU A 67 -3.30 6.45 0.02
C LEU A 67 -4.63 6.73 0.72
N ASP A 68 -5.47 7.58 0.12
CA ASP A 68 -6.77 7.93 0.67
C ASP A 68 -7.72 6.75 0.60
N GLU A 69 -7.70 6.04 -0.52
CA GLU A 69 -8.44 4.79 -0.69
C GLU A 69 -7.97 3.72 0.30
N HIS A 70 -6.66 3.63 0.57
CA HIS A 70 -6.14 2.77 1.63
C HIS A 70 -6.67 3.16 3.01
N ARG A 71 -6.63 4.44 3.37
CA ARG A 71 -7.11 4.96 4.67
C ARG A 71 -8.61 4.73 4.84
N LYS A 72 -9.39 4.96 3.80
CA LYS A 72 -10.84 4.76 3.77
C LYS A 72 -11.22 3.31 4.07
N HIS A 73 -10.50 2.34 3.50
CA HIS A 73 -10.82 0.92 3.59
C HIS A 73 -10.06 0.16 4.69
N SER A 74 -9.00 0.73 5.27
CA SER A 74 -8.17 0.06 6.27
C SER A 74 -7.54 1.05 7.27
N LYS A 75 -8.39 1.73 8.05
CA LYS A 75 -7.99 2.77 9.03
C LYS A 75 -6.97 2.31 10.08
N HIS A 76 -6.93 1.01 10.37
CA HIS A 76 -6.03 0.40 11.37
C HIS A 76 -4.84 -0.33 10.73
N CYS A 77 -4.54 -0.07 9.46
CA CYS A 77 -3.35 -0.63 8.82
C CYS A 77 -2.08 -0.12 9.51
N GLU A 78 -1.27 -1.02 10.04
CA GLU A 78 -0.02 -0.69 10.76
C GLU A 78 0.93 0.15 9.89
N PHE A 79 0.98 -0.10 8.58
CA PHE A 79 1.75 0.71 7.64
C PHE A 79 1.25 2.17 7.58
N LEU A 80 -0.07 2.39 7.57
CA LEU A 80 -0.64 3.75 7.60
C LEU A 80 -0.40 4.43 8.95
N LEU A 81 -0.51 3.68 10.05
CA LEU A 81 -0.23 4.21 11.38
C LEU A 81 1.22 4.66 11.51
N GLN A 82 2.17 3.86 11.00
CA GLN A 82 3.58 4.25 10.92
C GLN A 82 3.74 5.53 10.08
N LEU A 83 3.20 5.58 8.87
CA LEU A 83 3.24 6.79 8.03
C LEU A 83 2.74 8.04 8.76
N THR A 84 1.61 7.96 9.47
CA THR A 84 1.10 9.11 10.23
C THR A 84 2.02 9.54 11.37
N ARG A 85 2.68 8.59 12.05
CA ARG A 85 3.64 8.88 13.12
C ARG A 85 4.89 9.57 12.59
N TYR A 86 5.42 9.11 11.44
CA TYR A 86 6.59 9.71 10.81
C TYR A 86 6.29 11.08 10.21
N ASN A 87 5.14 11.26 9.56
CA ASN A 87 4.72 12.57 9.04
C ASN A 87 4.57 13.59 10.18
N MET A 88 4.03 13.21 11.34
CA MET A 88 3.92 14.10 12.51
C MET A 88 5.29 14.55 13.03
N THR A 89 6.34 13.73 12.89
CA THR A 89 7.71 14.09 13.31
C THR A 89 8.51 14.92 12.28
N GLN A 90 7.98 15.12 11.06
CA GLN A 90 8.69 15.80 9.95
C GLN A 90 8.03 17.14 9.52
N ILE A 91 6.94 17.59 10.16
CA ILE A 91 6.27 18.89 9.88
C ILE A 91 7.10 20.07 10.48
N SER A 92 8.37 20.19 10.12
CA SER A 92 9.18 21.36 10.47
C SER A 92 10.18 21.81 9.39
N LEU A 93 10.13 21.33 8.13
CA LEU A 93 11.23 21.64 7.19
C LEU A 93 10.91 22.22 5.81
N CYS A 94 9.69 22.19 5.27
CA CYS A 94 9.48 22.83 3.95
C CYS A 94 8.00 23.07 3.67
N ALA A 95 7.54 24.31 3.82
CA ALA A 95 6.16 24.72 3.55
C ALA A 95 6.00 25.54 2.26
N ASP A 96 7.00 25.57 1.37
CA ASP A 96 7.02 26.48 0.21
C ASP A 96 7.46 25.80 -1.11
N ASP A 97 7.15 24.52 -1.33
CA ASP A 97 7.51 23.81 -2.58
C ASP A 97 6.31 23.39 -3.45
N PRO A 98 6.42 23.53 -4.79
CA PRO A 98 5.36 23.25 -5.77
C PRO A 98 4.89 21.79 -5.78
N GLU A 99 3.64 21.57 -6.19
CA GLU A 99 2.89 20.29 -6.11
C GLU A 99 3.62 19.05 -6.69
N GLU A 100 4.52 19.21 -7.66
CA GLU A 100 5.31 18.08 -8.23
C GLU A 100 6.39 17.54 -7.25
N GLU A 101 6.91 18.37 -6.33
CA GLU A 101 7.87 17.95 -5.31
C GLU A 101 7.19 17.15 -4.19
N GLN A 102 5.92 17.40 -3.91
CA GLN A 102 5.17 16.75 -2.82
C GLN A 102 4.94 15.26 -3.09
N ASP A 103 4.71 14.88 -4.36
CA ASP A 103 4.63 13.48 -4.79
C ASP A 103 5.99 12.75 -4.60
N SER A 104 7.10 13.42 -4.91
CA SER A 104 8.46 12.90 -4.74
C SER A 104 8.84 12.78 -3.26
N ALA A 105 8.52 13.79 -2.47
CA ALA A 105 8.72 13.81 -1.02
C ALA A 105 7.93 12.68 -0.35
N PHE A 106 6.67 12.46 -0.74
CA PHE A 106 5.87 11.37 -0.23
C PHE A 106 6.49 10.00 -0.53
N ILE A 107 6.91 9.75 -1.78
CA ILE A 107 7.57 8.49 -2.17
C ILE A 107 8.89 8.30 -1.40
N LYS A 108 9.67 9.36 -1.20
CA LYS A 108 10.91 9.31 -0.40
C LYS A 108 10.61 8.95 1.06
N VAL A 109 9.59 9.58 1.66
CA VAL A 109 9.18 9.31 3.04
C VAL A 109 8.69 7.87 3.22
N THR A 110 7.85 7.34 2.32
CA THR A 110 7.39 5.94 2.40
C THR A 110 8.54 4.96 2.30
N ARG A 111 9.53 5.19 1.43
CA ARG A 111 10.74 4.35 1.34
C ARG A 111 11.54 4.34 2.62
N SER A 112 11.83 5.51 3.18
CA SER A 112 12.61 5.62 4.42
C SER A 112 11.94 4.90 5.60
N ILE A 113 10.62 4.91 5.68
CA ILE A 113 9.86 4.21 6.73
C ILE A 113 9.97 2.69 6.56
N ILE A 114 9.83 2.19 5.33
CA ILE A 114 9.94 0.77 5.04
C ILE A 114 11.35 0.26 5.34
N ASP A 115 12.39 1.01 4.94
CA ASP A 115 13.78 0.65 5.20
C ASP A 115 14.09 0.61 6.70
N GLU A 116 13.55 1.56 7.48
CA GLU A 116 13.69 1.59 8.94
C GLU A 116 12.95 0.43 9.61
N ALA A 117 11.74 0.10 9.14
CA ALA A 117 10.99 -1.06 9.62
C ALA A 117 11.73 -2.38 9.32
N LEU A 118 12.40 -2.48 8.16
CA LEU A 118 13.22 -3.64 7.80
C LEU A 118 14.45 -3.77 8.72
N LYS A 119 15.15 -2.66 9.02
CA LYS A 119 16.32 -2.65 9.93
C LYS A 119 15.97 -3.09 11.35
N ARG A 120 14.77 -2.74 11.83
CA ARG A 120 14.28 -3.17 13.15
C ARG A 120 13.83 -4.63 13.19
N SER A 121 13.63 -5.25 12.03
CA SER A 121 13.13 -6.62 11.89
C SER A 121 14.20 -7.68 11.64
N THR A 122 15.47 -7.31 11.45
CA THR A 122 16.56 -8.31 11.32
C THR A 122 16.87 -8.96 12.67
N PRO A 123 16.61 -10.27 12.84
CA PRO A 123 16.98 -10.98 14.06
C PRO A 123 18.49 -11.28 14.09
N PRO A 124 19.14 -11.35 15.26
CA PRO A 124 20.38 -12.11 15.39
C PRO A 124 20.11 -13.58 15.00
N GLN A 125 21.07 -14.22 14.32
CA GLN A 125 21.02 -15.60 13.81
C GLN A 125 20.73 -16.66 14.91
N PRO A 126 20.27 -17.87 14.54
CA PRO A 126 19.12 -18.52 15.19
C PRO A 126 19.46 -19.48 16.32
N GLY A 127 18.59 -19.50 17.33
CA GLY A 127 18.31 -20.66 18.18
C GLY A 127 16.89 -21.16 17.87
N THR A 128 16.74 -22.46 17.81
CA THR A 128 15.57 -23.25 17.40
C THR A 128 14.23 -22.85 18.05
N GLU A 129 13.11 -22.92 17.31
CA GLU A 129 12.04 -23.93 17.52
C GLU A 129 10.64 -23.52 16.96
N SER A 130 10.07 -24.47 16.19
CA SER A 130 8.67 -24.88 16.01
C SER A 130 7.49 -23.87 16.04
N GLY A 131 6.91 -23.67 14.85
CA GLY A 131 5.52 -23.98 14.52
C GLY A 131 4.35 -23.43 15.36
N ARG A 132 3.51 -22.57 14.73
CA ARG A 132 2.04 -22.76 14.73
C ARG A 132 1.34 -21.96 13.63
N ARG A 133 0.52 -22.69 12.87
CA ARG A 133 -0.39 -22.22 11.83
C ARG A 133 -1.66 -21.69 12.50
N THR A 134 -2.07 -20.46 12.21
CA THR A 134 -3.44 -20.00 12.42
C THR A 134 -3.96 -19.30 11.17
N GLN A 135 -5.21 -19.63 10.84
CA GLN A 135 -5.92 -19.34 9.62
C GLN A 135 -6.97 -18.23 9.88
N LEU A 136 -7.36 -17.55 8.80
CA LEU A 136 -8.54 -16.68 8.59
C LEU A 136 -8.61 -15.30 9.28
N ARG A 137 -8.81 -14.25 8.47
CA ARG A 137 -10.12 -13.61 8.22
C ARG A 137 -9.99 -12.59 7.06
N SER A 138 -10.67 -12.87 5.95
CA SER A 138 -11.86 -12.17 5.45
C SER A 138 -11.54 -10.80 4.84
N GLY A 139 -11.50 -10.78 3.51
CA GLY A 139 -11.33 -9.58 2.69
C GLY A 139 -12.57 -8.68 2.79
N VAL A 140 -12.30 -7.38 2.85
CA VAL A 140 -13.25 -6.37 2.41
C VAL A 140 -12.92 -6.16 0.94
N VAL A 141 -13.75 -6.71 0.05
CA VAL A 141 -13.81 -6.27 -1.34
C VAL A 141 -14.54 -4.93 -1.36
N LYS A 142 -14.13 -4.00 -2.24
CA LYS A 142 -15.00 -2.89 -2.62
C LYS A 142 -16.21 -3.52 -3.31
N GLU A 143 -17.25 -3.85 -2.54
CA GLU A 143 -18.56 -4.26 -3.07
C GLU A 143 -19.02 -3.14 -4.01
N LEU A 144 -19.17 -3.49 -5.28
CA LEU A 144 -19.85 -2.66 -6.26
C LEU A 144 -21.28 -2.47 -5.73
N LEU A 145 -21.56 -1.30 -5.14
CA LEU A 145 -22.94 -0.85 -4.94
C LEU A 145 -23.54 -0.56 -6.31
N PHE A 146 -23.92 -1.61 -7.04
CA PHE A 146 -24.89 -1.49 -8.11
C PHE A 146 -26.23 -1.14 -7.48
N GLY A 147 -26.69 0.08 -7.75
CA GLY A 147 -27.96 0.59 -7.29
C GLY A 147 -29.10 -0.34 -7.68
N SER A 148 -29.88 -0.76 -6.69
CA SER A 148 -31.28 -1.10 -6.89
C SER A 148 -32.08 0.17 -6.67
N ALA A 149 -32.46 0.84 -7.75
CA ALA A 149 -33.50 1.85 -7.74
C ALA A 149 -34.74 1.24 -8.41
N PHE A 150 -35.74 0.97 -7.56
CA PHE A 150 -37.18 0.72 -7.80
C PHE A 150 -37.60 -0.41 -8.74
#